data_AF-A0A1V9FVT0-F1
#
_entry.id   AF-A0A1V9FVT0-F1
#
_cell.length_a   1.000
_cell.length_b   1.000
_cell.length_c   1.000
_cell.angle_alpha   90.00
_cell.angle_beta   90.00
_cell.angle_gamma   90.00
#
_symmetry.space_group_name_H-M   'P 1'
#
loop_
_entity.id
_entity.type
_entity.pdbx_description
1 polymer ?
#
loop_
_entity_poly.entity_id
_entity_poly.type
_entity_poly.pdbx_seq_one_letter_code
_entity_poly.pdbx_strand_id
1 'polypeptide(L)'
;MKRVITLSLIATVLVFSACKGGKKEETSEATGSTQQTSGSEEKKPAANQPKEYKVTITPDSAILGKKKEALVKVTGATAMALTDADGKDNGIEVSFKLTLTNKNKIGEGYSIHVDYTNSRLKLDNGTTITHDSGTDYLRAEPEATSKEETWTYKIPAGAKPTELNLFMDETRVSVGVSLSEK
;
A
#
# COMPACT_ATOMS: atom_id res chain seq x y z
N MET A 1 -41.33 -9.91 38.69
CA MET A 1 -39.98 -10.44 39.00
C MET A 1 -38.96 -9.40 38.53
N LYS A 2 -38.06 -9.00 39.44
CA LYS A 2 -37.19 -7.81 39.33
C LYS A 2 -36.06 -8.05 38.31
N ARG A 3 -35.88 -7.13 37.37
CA ARG A 3 -34.74 -7.10 36.43
C ARG A 3 -33.66 -6.21 37.02
N VAL A 4 -32.46 -6.74 37.23
CA VAL A 4 -31.29 -5.99 37.70
C VAL A 4 -30.43 -5.69 36.48
N ILE A 5 -30.26 -4.39 36.22
CA ILE A 5 -29.40 -3.81 35.20
C ILE A 5 -28.08 -3.45 35.90
N THR A 6 -26.95 -3.91 35.38
CA THR A 6 -25.62 -3.45 35.80
C THR A 6 -24.93 -2.79 34.60
N LEU A 7 -24.88 -1.45 34.63
CA LEU A 7 -24.02 -0.62 33.79
C LEU A 7 -22.60 -0.66 34.35
N SER A 8 -21.63 -0.97 33.49
CA SER A 8 -20.20 -0.85 33.80
C SER A 8 -19.63 0.41 33.15
N LEU A 9 -19.28 1.38 33.99
CA LEU A 9 -18.54 2.60 33.66
C LEU A 9 -17.05 2.25 33.45
N ILE A 10 -16.49 2.60 32.29
CA ILE A 10 -15.04 2.63 32.07
C ILE A 10 -14.64 4.09 31.95
N ALA A 11 -13.90 4.58 32.95
CA ALA A 11 -13.25 5.88 32.95
C ALA A 11 -11.82 5.73 32.46
N THR A 12 -11.48 6.36 31.34
CA THR A 12 -10.11 6.46 30.83
C THR A 12 -9.57 7.86 31.12
N VAL A 13 -8.56 7.92 31.99
CA VAL A 13 -7.82 9.14 32.33
C VAL A 13 -6.80 9.43 31.22
N LEU A 14 -6.93 10.58 30.57
CA LEU A 14 -5.94 11.14 29.65
C LEU A 14 -4.88 11.89 30.46
N VAL A 15 -3.60 11.51 30.30
CA VAL A 15 -2.47 12.30 30.81
C VAL A 15 -1.72 12.87 29.62
N PHE A 16 -1.84 14.19 29.43
CA PHE A 16 -0.97 14.97 28.55
C PHE A 16 0.26 15.41 29.34
N SER A 17 1.43 14.83 29.05
CA SER A 17 2.71 15.35 29.50
C SER A 17 3.26 16.32 28.46
N ALA A 18 2.91 17.61 28.59
CA ALA A 18 3.59 18.70 27.91
C ALA A 18 4.80 19.12 28.76
N CYS A 19 6.00 18.71 28.34
CA CYS A 19 7.25 19.17 28.94
C CYS A 19 7.76 20.43 28.23
N LYS A 20 8.10 21.38 29.09
CA LYS A 20 8.45 22.79 28.90
C LYS A 20 9.98 22.90 28.91
N GLY A 21 10.54 23.70 28.01
CA GLY A 21 11.95 24.16 28.06
C GLY A 21 12.49 24.38 26.64
N GLY A 22 13.10 25.50 26.25
CA GLY A 22 13.58 26.67 26.98
C GLY A 22 13.74 27.86 26.03
N LYS A 23 14.12 29.00 26.60
CA LYS A 23 14.22 30.34 26.00
C LYS A 23 15.67 30.67 25.59
N LYS A 24 15.80 31.63 24.66
CA LYS A 24 16.98 32.43 24.22
C LYS A 24 17.94 31.71 23.26
N GLU A 25 18.51 32.34 22.23
CA GLU A 25 18.94 33.76 22.08
C GLU A 25 19.08 34.17 20.60
N GLU A 26 19.23 35.49 20.39
CA GLU A 26 19.37 36.22 19.13
C GLU A 26 20.49 35.71 18.21
N THR A 27 20.32 35.89 16.89
CA THR A 27 21.40 35.84 15.91
C THR A 27 21.38 37.13 15.10
N SER A 28 22.42 37.94 15.29
CA SER A 28 22.77 39.08 14.43
C SER A 28 23.40 38.59 13.12
N GLU A 29 23.14 39.35 12.07
CA GLU A 29 23.73 39.25 10.73
C GLU A 29 25.27 39.30 10.75
N ALA A 30 25.92 38.48 9.91
CA ALA A 30 27.12 38.89 9.19
C ALA A 30 27.44 37.92 8.03
N THR A 31 27.49 38.51 6.84
CA THR A 31 27.91 38.00 5.54
C THR A 31 29.32 37.39 5.56
N GLY A 32 29.52 36.27 4.84
CA GLY A 32 30.84 35.71 4.58
C GLY A 32 30.80 34.63 3.52
N SER A 33 31.00 35.01 2.26
CA SER A 33 31.21 34.11 1.13
C SER A 33 32.48 33.28 1.33
N THR A 34 32.38 31.96 1.24
CA THR A 34 33.52 31.12 0.90
C THR A 34 33.04 29.97 0.03
N GLN A 35 33.33 30.11 -1.25
CA GLN A 35 33.16 29.10 -2.28
C GLN A 35 34.08 27.93 -1.95
N GLN A 36 33.50 26.83 -1.47
CA GLN A 36 34.19 25.57 -1.28
C GLN A 36 33.76 24.60 -2.38
N THR A 37 34.58 24.51 -3.43
CA THR A 37 34.58 23.40 -4.37
C THR A 37 34.85 22.13 -3.57
N SER A 38 33.83 21.32 -3.34
CA SER A 38 33.97 19.99 -2.76
C SER A 38 33.50 19.00 -3.81
N GLY A 39 34.43 18.13 -4.20
CA GLY A 39 34.19 17.06 -5.14
C GLY A 39 32.99 16.22 -4.71
N SER A 40 32.27 15.72 -5.70
CA SER A 40 31.19 14.77 -5.53
C SER A 40 31.78 13.47 -4.98
N GLU A 41 31.90 13.37 -3.65
CA GLU A 41 31.92 12.10 -2.96
C GLU A 41 30.60 11.40 -3.30
N GLU A 42 30.70 10.31 -4.03
CA GLU A 42 29.62 9.38 -4.27
C GLU A 42 29.10 8.91 -2.91
N LYS A 43 27.93 9.43 -2.56
CA LYS A 43 27.29 9.22 -1.27
C LYS A 43 26.91 7.74 -1.17
N LYS A 44 27.82 6.92 -0.64
CA LYS A 44 27.52 5.53 -0.26
C LYS A 44 26.23 5.56 0.56
N PRO A 45 25.17 4.82 0.17
CA PRO A 45 23.93 4.79 0.95
C PRO A 45 24.26 4.47 2.40
N ALA A 46 23.63 5.19 3.34
CA ALA A 46 23.73 4.84 4.74
C ALA A 46 23.35 3.36 4.88
N ALA A 47 24.18 2.58 5.59
CA ALA A 47 24.15 1.12 5.58
C ALA A 47 22.80 0.48 5.97
N ASN A 48 21.84 1.28 6.47
CA ASN A 48 20.55 0.84 7.00
C ASN A 48 19.33 1.51 6.32
N GLN A 49 19.46 2.14 5.14
CA GLN A 49 18.24 2.57 4.42
C GLN A 49 17.58 1.38 3.72
N PRO A 50 16.26 1.18 3.86
CA PRO A 50 15.56 0.08 3.20
C PRO A 50 15.74 0.14 1.68
N LYS A 51 16.14 -0.98 1.08
CA LYS A 51 16.28 -1.09 -0.38
C LYS A 51 14.91 -0.98 -1.04
N GLU A 52 14.74 -0.02 -1.95
CA GLU A 52 13.52 0.10 -2.76
C GLU A 52 13.62 -0.73 -4.04
N TYR A 53 12.49 -1.23 -4.52
CA TYR A 53 12.37 -1.91 -5.82
C TYR A 53 11.46 -1.09 -6.74
N LYS A 54 11.79 -1.07 -8.03
CA LYS A 54 10.86 -0.64 -9.06
C LYS A 54 9.86 -1.75 -9.31
N VAL A 55 8.57 -1.42 -9.19
CA VAL A 55 7.46 -2.32 -9.53
C VAL A 55 6.98 -2.01 -10.94
N THR A 56 6.90 -3.04 -11.78
CA THR A 56 6.29 -2.94 -13.12
C THR A 56 5.03 -3.79 -13.17
N ILE A 57 3.96 -3.21 -13.70
CA ILE A 57 2.66 -3.85 -13.86
C ILE A 57 2.35 -3.97 -15.35
N THR A 58 2.00 -5.16 -15.84
CA THR A 58 1.71 -5.37 -17.27
C THR A 58 0.67 -6.47 -17.47
N PRO A 59 -0.50 -6.19 -18.07
CA PRO A 59 -1.05 -4.84 -18.31
C PRO A 59 -1.36 -4.13 -16.97
N ASP A 60 -1.46 -2.80 -16.99
CA ASP A 60 -1.82 -1.98 -15.82
C ASP A 60 -3.32 -2.05 -15.46
N SER A 61 -4.12 -2.73 -16.27
CA SER A 61 -5.56 -2.82 -16.11
C SER A 61 -6.11 -4.14 -16.60
N ALA A 62 -7.26 -4.53 -16.05
CA ALA A 62 -7.90 -5.79 -16.32
C ALA A 62 -9.42 -5.68 -16.23
N ILE A 63 -10.12 -6.41 -17.10
CA ILE A 63 -11.58 -6.50 -17.08
C ILE A 63 -11.99 -7.74 -16.30
N LEU A 64 -12.95 -7.57 -15.38
CA LEU A 64 -13.43 -8.59 -14.46
C LEU A 64 -14.96 -8.66 -14.50
N GLY A 65 -15.53 -9.75 -13.97
CA GLY A 65 -16.98 -9.98 -13.91
C GLY A 65 -17.52 -10.77 -15.08
N LYS A 66 -18.61 -11.51 -14.84
CA LYS A 66 -19.22 -12.39 -15.85
C LYS A 66 -19.73 -11.60 -17.05
N LYS A 67 -20.08 -10.33 -16.87
CA LYS A 67 -20.59 -9.42 -17.91
C LYS A 67 -19.54 -8.41 -18.39
N LYS A 68 -18.26 -8.55 -17.99
CA LYS A 68 -17.17 -7.60 -18.33
C LYS A 68 -17.45 -6.16 -17.89
N GLU A 69 -18.08 -6.05 -16.73
CA GLU A 69 -18.62 -4.84 -16.13
C GLU A 69 -17.62 -4.09 -15.24
N ALA A 70 -16.61 -4.78 -14.72
CA ALA A 70 -15.57 -4.19 -13.89
C ALA A 70 -14.30 -3.94 -14.70
N LEU A 71 -13.77 -2.71 -14.70
CA LEU A 71 -12.40 -2.43 -15.12
C LEU A 71 -11.59 -2.08 -13.88
N VAL A 72 -10.67 -2.95 -13.48
CA VAL A 72 -9.72 -2.66 -12.41
C VAL A 72 -8.44 -2.11 -13.03
N LYS A 73 -7.91 -1.03 -12.46
CA LYS A 73 -6.64 -0.44 -12.87
C LYS A 73 -5.69 -0.36 -11.67
N VAL A 74 -4.44 -0.76 -11.86
CA VAL A 74 -3.35 -0.48 -10.94
C VAL A 74 -2.77 0.88 -11.33
N THR A 75 -3.03 1.88 -10.50
CA THR A 75 -2.61 3.28 -10.75
C THR A 75 -1.18 3.55 -10.28
N GLY A 76 -0.65 2.72 -9.39
CA GLY A 76 0.73 2.77 -8.92
C GLY A 76 1.09 1.57 -8.07
N ALA A 77 2.39 1.37 -7.84
CA ALA A 77 2.87 0.37 -6.91
C ALA A 77 4.23 0.76 -6.33
N THR A 78 4.47 0.39 -5.07
CA THR A 78 5.76 0.56 -4.38
C THR A 78 6.20 -0.78 -3.81
N ALA A 79 7.50 -1.00 -3.72
CA ALA A 79 8.06 -2.18 -3.07
C ALA A 79 9.34 -1.84 -2.32
N MET A 80 9.47 -2.38 -1.11
CA MET A 80 10.60 -2.13 -0.21
C MET A 80 11.07 -3.44 0.42
N ALA A 81 12.39 -3.61 0.53
CA ALA A 81 12.98 -4.71 1.27
C ALA A 81 12.67 -4.57 2.76
N LEU A 82 12.33 -5.69 3.38
CA LEU A 82 12.18 -5.83 4.83
C LEU A 82 13.49 -6.40 5.35
N THR A 83 14.34 -5.57 5.96
CA THR A 83 15.60 -5.99 6.59
C THR A 83 15.56 -5.69 8.08
N ASP A 84 16.08 -6.60 8.91
CA ASP A 84 16.28 -6.30 10.33
C ASP A 84 17.54 -5.46 10.59
N ALA A 85 17.78 -5.13 11.85
CA ALA A 85 18.93 -4.32 12.28
C ALA A 85 20.29 -4.99 12.01
N ASP A 86 20.32 -6.31 11.85
CA ASP A 86 21.50 -7.10 11.53
C ASP A 86 21.69 -7.26 10.01
N GLY A 87 20.80 -6.69 9.20
CA GLY A 87 20.83 -6.74 7.74
C GLY A 87 20.29 -8.03 7.14
N LYS A 88 19.59 -8.86 7.91
CA LYS A 88 18.99 -10.10 7.41
C LYS A 88 17.76 -9.77 6.55
N ASP A 89 17.68 -10.44 5.40
CA ASP A 89 16.52 -10.37 4.51
C ASP A 89 15.31 -11.09 5.13
N ASN A 90 14.26 -10.32 5.42
CA ASN A 90 12.97 -10.81 5.88
C ASN A 90 11.90 -10.78 4.77
N GLY A 91 12.27 -10.38 3.56
CA GLY A 91 11.38 -10.37 2.39
C GLY A 91 11.15 -8.97 1.83
N ILE A 92 10.00 -8.80 1.16
CA ILE A 92 9.63 -7.57 0.46
C ILE A 92 8.20 -7.20 0.83
N GLU A 93 7.98 -5.96 1.23
CA GLU A 93 6.63 -5.40 1.30
C GLU A 93 6.31 -4.72 -0.04
N VAL A 94 5.22 -5.11 -0.67
CA VAL A 94 4.71 -4.49 -1.90
C VAL A 94 3.32 -3.92 -1.66
N SER A 95 3.11 -2.68 -2.09
CA SER A 95 1.82 -1.99 -1.99
C SER A 95 1.34 -1.61 -3.39
N PHE A 96 0.12 -1.99 -3.73
CA PHE A 96 -0.54 -1.66 -4.99
C PHE A 96 -1.62 -0.63 -4.75
N LYS A 97 -1.64 0.42 -5.56
CA LYS A 97 -2.73 1.41 -5.62
C LYS A 97 -3.68 1.02 -6.75
N LEU A 98 -4.96 0.86 -6.44
CA LEU A 98 -5.96 0.37 -7.38
C LEU A 98 -7.18 1.27 -7.44
N THR A 99 -7.83 1.28 -8.60
CA THR A 99 -9.17 1.84 -8.81
C THR A 99 -10.05 0.84 -9.55
N LEU A 100 -11.37 0.97 -9.38
CA LEU A 100 -12.39 0.17 -10.04
C LEU A 100 -13.33 1.09 -10.80
N THR A 101 -13.50 0.89 -12.09
CA THR A 101 -14.54 1.55 -12.90
C THR A 101 -15.67 0.56 -13.16
N ASN A 102 -16.90 0.96 -12.79
CA ASN A 102 -18.12 0.24 -13.12
C ASN A 102 -18.62 0.68 -14.49
N LYS A 103 -18.67 -0.26 -15.42
CA LYS A 103 -19.06 -0.02 -16.81
C LYS A 103 -20.56 -0.23 -17.05
N ASN A 104 -21.32 -0.62 -16.04
CA ASN A 104 -22.77 -0.75 -16.16
C ASN A 104 -23.42 0.63 -16.32
N LYS A 105 -24.55 0.66 -17.03
CA LYS A 105 -25.38 1.86 -17.21
C LYS A 105 -26.21 2.16 -15.96
N ILE A 106 -26.42 3.46 -15.69
CA ILE A 106 -27.36 3.91 -14.66
C ILE A 106 -28.76 3.40 -15.01
N GLY A 107 -29.45 2.79 -14.04
CA GLY A 107 -30.80 2.23 -14.20
C GLY A 107 -30.87 0.78 -14.68
N GLU A 108 -29.77 0.22 -15.19
CA GLU A 108 -29.70 -1.18 -15.65
C GLU A 108 -28.78 -2.03 -14.76
N GLY A 109 -27.80 -1.39 -14.12
CA GLY A 109 -26.81 -2.05 -13.26
C GLY A 109 -26.91 -1.72 -11.79
N TYR A 110 -26.08 -2.40 -11.02
CA TYR A 110 -25.89 -2.19 -9.60
C TYR A 110 -24.46 -1.71 -9.32
N SER A 111 -24.22 -1.24 -8.10
CA SER A 111 -22.85 -1.04 -7.64
C SER A 111 -22.11 -2.37 -7.60
N ILE A 112 -20.82 -2.32 -7.93
CA ILE A 112 -19.93 -3.47 -7.92
C ILE A 112 -18.80 -3.22 -6.92
N HIS A 113 -18.22 -4.31 -6.41
CA HIS A 113 -17.07 -4.22 -5.53
C HIS A 113 -16.06 -5.34 -5.79
N VAL A 114 -14.80 -5.08 -5.41
CA VAL A 114 -13.72 -6.07 -5.42
C VAL A 114 -13.00 -5.99 -4.07
N ASP A 115 -12.97 -7.11 -3.36
CA ASP A 115 -12.37 -7.18 -2.03
C ASP A 115 -10.91 -7.59 -2.07
N TYR A 116 -10.08 -6.83 -1.35
CA TYR A 116 -8.67 -7.18 -1.15
C TYR A 116 -8.52 -8.51 -0.37
N THR A 117 -9.50 -8.87 0.46
CA THR A 117 -9.48 -10.12 1.22
C THR A 117 -9.52 -11.37 0.33
N ASN A 118 -10.13 -11.24 -0.84
CA ASN A 118 -10.23 -12.29 -1.84
C ASN A 118 -9.05 -12.29 -2.82
N SER A 119 -8.32 -11.18 -2.93
CA SER A 119 -7.17 -11.07 -3.84
C SER A 119 -5.98 -11.95 -3.42
N ARG A 120 -5.16 -12.37 -4.39
CA ARG A 120 -4.02 -13.26 -4.19
C ARG A 120 -2.81 -12.79 -4.99
N LEU A 121 -1.65 -12.70 -4.35
CA LEU A 121 -0.39 -12.44 -5.05
C LEU A 121 0.31 -13.78 -5.32
N LYS A 122 0.52 -14.10 -6.60
CA LYS A 122 1.26 -15.28 -7.03
C LYS A 122 2.75 -14.97 -7.05
N LEU A 123 3.54 -15.92 -6.59
CA LEU A 123 4.99 -15.85 -6.52
C LEU A 123 5.64 -16.74 -7.59
N ASP A 124 6.91 -16.48 -7.88
CA ASP A 124 7.73 -17.20 -8.85
C ASP A 124 7.92 -18.68 -8.55
N ASN A 125 7.86 -19.07 -7.28
CA ASN A 125 7.86 -20.46 -6.83
C ASN A 125 6.49 -21.16 -7.00
N GLY A 126 5.50 -20.51 -7.61
CA GLY A 126 4.16 -21.05 -7.86
C GLY A 126 3.20 -20.98 -6.67
N THR A 127 3.66 -20.53 -5.50
CA THR A 127 2.79 -20.31 -4.34
C THR A 127 1.98 -19.03 -4.50
N THR A 128 0.88 -18.94 -3.74
CA THR A 128 0.06 -17.73 -3.66
C THR A 128 -0.06 -17.29 -2.22
N ILE A 129 0.11 -15.99 -1.98
CA ILE A 129 -0.09 -15.37 -0.67
C ILE A 129 -1.33 -14.49 -0.66
N THR A 130 -1.89 -14.30 0.53
CA THR A 130 -2.96 -13.33 0.77
C THR A 130 -2.38 -11.94 1.02
N HIS A 131 -3.23 -10.93 0.98
CA HIS A 131 -2.89 -9.59 1.45
C HIS A 131 -2.39 -9.64 2.90
N ASP A 132 -1.56 -8.65 3.24
CA ASP A 132 -1.19 -8.31 4.62
C ASP A 132 -2.18 -7.29 5.19
N SER A 133 -2.49 -6.25 4.40
CA SER A 133 -3.45 -5.21 4.77
C SER A 133 -4.05 -4.53 3.54
N GLY A 134 -5.12 -3.77 3.74
CA GLY A 134 -5.76 -2.95 2.71
C GLY A 134 -6.45 -1.75 3.34
N THR A 135 -6.43 -0.61 2.65
CA THR A 135 -7.12 0.61 3.11
C THR A 135 -8.63 0.45 3.10
N ASP A 136 -9.18 -0.17 2.05
CA ASP A 136 -10.60 -0.52 1.91
C ASP A 136 -10.79 -1.52 0.74
N TYR A 137 -12.02 -1.99 0.52
CA TYR A 137 -12.42 -2.62 -0.73
C TYR A 137 -12.65 -1.59 -1.84
N LEU A 138 -12.52 -2.00 -3.10
CA LEU A 138 -12.88 -1.16 -4.24
C LEU A 138 -14.40 -1.22 -4.42
N ARG A 139 -15.08 -0.07 -4.53
CA ARG A 139 -16.52 -0.01 -4.85
C ARG A 139 -16.82 1.12 -5.80
N ALA A 140 -17.65 0.85 -6.80
CA ALA A 140 -18.07 1.84 -7.78
C ALA A 140 -19.57 1.70 -8.12
N GLU A 141 -20.28 2.82 -8.06
CA GLU A 141 -21.64 2.99 -8.60
C GLU A 141 -21.62 2.88 -10.14
N PRO A 142 -22.75 2.56 -10.80
CA PRO A 142 -22.83 2.52 -12.26
C PRO A 142 -22.25 3.77 -12.93
N GLU A 143 -21.50 3.56 -14.02
CA GLU A 143 -20.77 4.58 -14.78
C GLU A 143 -19.72 5.40 -13.97
N ALA A 144 -19.38 5.00 -12.75
CA ALA A 144 -18.41 5.70 -11.90
C ALA A 144 -17.08 4.95 -11.77
N THR A 145 -16.06 5.68 -11.32
CA THR A 145 -14.78 5.12 -10.86
C THR A 145 -14.65 5.31 -9.35
N SER A 146 -14.18 4.27 -8.66
CA SER A 146 -13.96 4.30 -7.21
C SER A 146 -12.87 5.30 -6.82
N LYS A 147 -12.81 5.61 -5.52
CA LYS A 147 -11.59 6.14 -4.91
C LYS A 147 -10.42 5.17 -5.11
N GLU A 148 -9.20 5.71 -5.05
CA GLU A 148 -7.98 4.90 -5.05
C GLU A 148 -7.82 4.23 -3.68
N GLU A 149 -7.58 2.92 -3.69
CA GLU A 149 -7.29 2.12 -2.50
C GLU A 149 -5.92 1.49 -2.60
N THR A 150 -5.26 1.27 -1.45
CA THR A 150 -3.94 0.65 -1.36
C THR A 150 -4.04 -0.71 -0.70
N TRP A 151 -3.53 -1.74 -1.38
CA TRP A 151 -3.47 -3.11 -0.89
C TRP A 151 -2.02 -3.57 -0.78
N THR A 152 -1.65 -4.08 0.39
CA THR A 152 -0.27 -4.41 0.75
C THR A 152 -0.09 -5.91 0.96
N TYR A 153 1.06 -6.43 0.56
CA TYR A 153 1.45 -7.83 0.66
C TYR A 153 2.87 -7.95 1.20
N LYS A 154 3.12 -8.99 2.00
CA LYS A 154 4.45 -9.36 2.47
C LYS A 154 4.94 -10.62 1.75
N ILE A 155 5.87 -10.42 0.84
CA ILE A 155 6.53 -11.48 0.08
C ILE A 155 7.66 -12.05 0.94
N PRO A 156 7.73 -13.38 1.16
CA PRO A 156 8.80 -13.98 1.93
C PRO A 156 10.16 -13.81 1.24
N ALA A 157 11.24 -13.82 2.04
CA ALA A 157 12.61 -13.73 1.55
C ALA A 157 12.91 -14.76 0.45
N GLY A 158 13.62 -14.33 -0.58
CA GLY A 158 13.98 -15.16 -1.73
C GLY A 158 12.89 -15.42 -2.77
N ALA A 159 11.65 -14.95 -2.58
CA ALA A 159 10.58 -15.05 -3.57
C ALA A 159 10.33 -13.72 -4.29
N LYS A 160 9.77 -13.79 -5.51
CA LYS A 160 9.36 -12.61 -6.29
C LYS A 160 7.91 -12.71 -6.74
N PRO A 161 7.18 -11.58 -6.82
CA PRO A 161 5.81 -11.59 -7.32
C PRO A 161 5.80 -11.78 -8.84
N THR A 162 4.76 -12.44 -9.35
CA THR A 162 4.56 -12.62 -10.80
C THR A 162 3.20 -12.13 -11.27
N GLU A 163 2.15 -12.31 -10.47
CA GLU A 163 0.77 -11.94 -10.84
C GLU A 163 -0.02 -11.50 -9.61
N LEU A 164 -0.73 -10.38 -9.71
CA LEU A 164 -1.79 -10.03 -8.77
C LEU A 164 -3.13 -10.55 -9.32
N ASN A 165 -3.77 -11.43 -8.57
CA ASN A 165 -5.04 -12.04 -8.93
C ASN A 165 -6.19 -11.35 -8.21
N LEU A 166 -7.19 -10.96 -9.00
CA LEU A 166 -8.39 -10.26 -8.56
C LEU A 166 -9.60 -11.14 -8.87
N PHE A 167 -10.59 -11.09 -7.98
CA PHE A 167 -11.77 -11.97 -8.02
C PHE A 167 -13.05 -11.17 -7.85
N MET A 168 -14.05 -11.46 -8.67
CA MET A 168 -15.41 -10.90 -8.58
C MET A 168 -16.35 -11.85 -9.32
N ASP A 169 -17.52 -12.13 -8.74
CA ASP A 169 -18.55 -13.00 -9.33
C ASP A 169 -17.98 -14.32 -9.89
N GLU A 170 -17.17 -15.02 -9.09
CA GLU A 170 -16.50 -16.29 -9.46
C GLU A 170 -15.54 -16.19 -10.67
N THR A 171 -15.35 -15.00 -11.24
CA THR A 171 -14.36 -14.74 -12.27
C THR A 171 -13.03 -14.36 -11.62
N ARG A 172 -11.94 -14.72 -12.28
CA ARG A 172 -10.57 -14.36 -11.91
C ARG A 172 -9.93 -13.60 -13.07
N VAL A 173 -9.22 -12.54 -12.76
CA VAL A 173 -8.27 -11.92 -13.69
C VAL A 173 -6.93 -11.72 -13.01
N SER A 174 -5.88 -11.67 -13.82
CA SER A 174 -4.50 -11.54 -13.36
C SER A 174 -3.85 -10.34 -14.05
N VAL A 175 -3.18 -9.49 -13.28
CA VAL A 175 -2.25 -8.48 -13.81
C VAL A 175 -0.83 -8.92 -13.50
N GLY A 176 0.05 -8.88 -14.50
CA GLY A 176 1.45 -9.25 -14.33
C GLY A 176 2.17 -8.26 -13.43
N VAL A 177 3.00 -8.77 -12.52
CA VAL A 177 3.81 -7.97 -11.59
C VAL A 177 5.26 -8.43 -11.72
N SER A 178 6.20 -7.49 -11.79
CA SER A 178 7.63 -7.81 -11.73
C SER A 178 8.38 -6.76 -10.92
N LEU A 179 9.42 -7.20 -10.21
CA LEU A 179 10.32 -6.33 -9.46
C LEU A 179 11.67 -6.23 -10.17
N SER A 180 12.21 -5.02 -10.25
CA SER A 180 13.61 -4.76 -10.58
C SER A 180 14.24 -3.86 -9.53
N GLU A 181 15.56 -3.88 -9.42
CA GLU A 181 16.27 -2.90 -8.61
C GLU A 181 16.04 -1.50 -9.21
N LYS A 182 16.00 -0.49 -8.33
CA LYS A 182 15.79 0.91 -8.70
C LYS A 182 17.11 1.59 -9.04
#